data_AF-A0A8E2S0Q2-F1
#
_entry.id   AF-A0A8E2S0Q2-F1
#
_cell.length_a   1.000
_cell.length_b   1.000
_cell.length_c   1.000
_cell.angle_alpha   90.00
_cell.angle_beta   90.00
_cell.angle_gamma   90.00
#
_symmetry.space_group_name_H-M   'P 1'
#
loop_
_entity.id
_entity.type
_entity.pdbx_description
1 polymer ?
#
loop_
_entity_poly.entity_id
_entity_poly.type
_entity_poly.pdbx_seq_one_letter_code
_entity_poly.pdbx_strand_id
1 'polypeptide(L)'
;MSSSNPSRPSRRRAIQCMAFGGLGTLFMLSGGVLTPLDLARAQAGTRPGAGQPLFLQISDTHIGFNKDANPDVAATLAQTIALVNAMPETPALAIHTGDITHLSKPDEFDRASQLLSGLRVPELHTVPGEHDVTDGSGAEYFRRFGRASDNRGYYSFDHAGVHFVALVNVMHFKPNGLGSFGDDQLAWLAQDLNGRTSSTPIVVFSHMPMWTIYEPWGWGTGDAPQALALLRRFGSVTVLNGHIHQIVSKVEGNVTFHTARSTAFPQPTAGNGPGPVPLTVPRAQLAKMLGVTTVEFSGAPAASALHDATLA
;
A
#
# COMPACT_ATOMS: atom_id res chain seq x y z
N MET A 1 -7.40 31.28 57.33
CA MET A 1 -6.04 31.54 56.80
C MET A 1 -5.70 30.44 55.82
N SER A 2 -5.28 30.85 54.62
CA SER A 2 -5.00 30.03 53.44
C SER A 2 -3.56 29.50 53.45
N SER A 3 -3.33 28.29 52.94
CA SER A 3 -2.42 27.97 51.81
C SER A 3 -2.42 26.44 51.60
N SER A 4 -3.15 25.88 50.63
CA SER A 4 -2.84 25.74 49.20
C SER A 4 -1.65 24.83 48.88
N ASN A 5 -1.93 23.58 48.52
CA ASN A 5 -1.22 22.87 47.45
C ASN A 5 -2.24 21.97 46.71
N PRO A 6 -2.63 22.28 45.46
CA PRO A 6 -3.70 21.55 44.78
C PRO A 6 -3.20 20.24 44.18
N SER A 7 -3.96 19.21 44.51
CA SER A 7 -4.09 17.91 43.87
C SER A 7 -3.92 17.93 42.34
N ARG A 8 -3.17 16.91 41.89
CA ARG A 8 -3.17 16.32 40.53
C ARG A 8 -4.44 16.63 39.73
N PRO A 9 -4.36 17.22 38.53
CA PRO A 9 -5.53 17.50 37.74
C PRO A 9 -6.21 16.20 37.29
N SER A 10 -7.45 16.06 37.73
CA SER A 10 -8.37 15.00 37.38
C SER A 10 -8.91 15.17 35.95
N ARG A 11 -8.84 14.07 35.18
CA ARG A 11 -9.78 13.51 34.18
C ARG A 11 -11.00 14.29 33.63
N ARG A 12 -11.05 15.62 33.58
CA ARG A 12 -12.13 16.37 32.89
C ARG A 12 -11.65 17.68 32.27
N ARG A 13 -11.30 17.57 30.99
CA ARG A 13 -11.48 18.54 29.87
C ARG A 13 -10.25 18.51 28.96
N ALA A 14 -10.29 17.63 27.97
CA ALA A 14 -9.75 17.90 26.66
C ALA A 14 -10.75 17.34 25.65
N ILE A 15 -11.13 18.23 24.74
CA ILE A 15 -12.21 18.19 23.77
C ILE A 15 -12.19 16.92 22.89
N GLN A 16 -13.39 16.39 22.64
CA GLN A 16 -13.68 15.39 21.61
C GLN A 16 -13.22 15.93 20.24
N CYS A 17 -12.22 15.29 19.64
CA CYS A 17 -12.00 15.35 18.20
C CYS A 17 -12.09 13.91 17.68
N MET A 18 -13.17 13.63 16.96
CA MET A 18 -13.38 12.40 16.20
C MET A 18 -12.26 12.28 15.16
N ALA A 19 -11.44 11.23 15.26
CA ALA A 19 -10.42 10.92 14.27
C ALA A 19 -11.02 9.95 13.24
N PHE A 20 -11.18 10.44 12.01
CA PHE A 20 -11.71 9.71 10.86
C PHE A 20 -10.64 8.78 10.27
N GLY A 21 -11.00 7.55 9.87
CA GLY A 21 -10.06 6.60 9.25
C GLY A 21 -10.12 6.53 7.72
N GLY A 22 -9.23 5.72 7.14
CA GLY A 22 -9.46 4.97 5.89
C GLY A 22 -9.04 5.53 4.50
N LEU A 23 -7.75 5.58 4.06
CA LEU A 23 -7.20 6.11 2.76
C LEU A 23 -5.95 5.45 2.07
N GLY A 24 -5.42 4.31 2.51
CA GLY A 24 -4.07 3.84 2.09
C GLY A 24 -2.95 4.10 3.12
N THR A 25 -1.82 3.41 2.99
CA THR A 25 -0.74 3.51 3.99
C THR A 25 0.17 4.68 3.64
N LEU A 26 0.31 5.66 4.55
CA LEU A 26 1.34 6.69 4.44
C LEU A 26 2.66 6.15 4.97
N PHE A 27 3.73 6.35 4.22
CA PHE A 27 5.08 6.02 4.65
C PHE A 27 5.92 7.27 4.76
N MET A 28 6.73 7.34 5.80
CA MET A 28 7.76 8.37 5.97
C MET A 28 9.12 7.68 6.17
N LEU A 29 10.14 8.16 5.48
CA LEU A 29 11.51 7.70 5.70
C LEU A 29 12.06 8.31 6.99
N SER A 30 12.33 7.50 8.01
CA SER A 30 12.96 7.95 9.26
C SER A 30 14.16 7.07 9.58
N GLY A 31 15.36 7.68 9.66
CA GLY A 31 16.59 6.93 9.96
C GLY A 31 16.97 5.87 8.91
N GLY A 32 16.56 6.06 7.65
CA GLY A 32 16.79 5.11 6.56
C GLY A 32 15.74 4.00 6.47
N VAL A 33 14.86 3.84 7.45
CA VAL A 33 13.74 2.87 7.43
C VAL A 33 12.46 3.60 7.06
N LEU A 34 11.75 3.11 6.04
CA LEU A 34 10.40 3.58 5.81
C LEU A 34 9.52 3.01 6.88
N THR A 35 8.99 3.92 7.70
CA THR A 35 8.03 3.55 8.71
C THR A 35 6.70 4.11 8.28
N PRO A 36 5.62 3.31 8.33
CA PRO A 36 4.30 3.87 8.20
C PRO A 36 4.09 5.01 9.22
N LEU A 37 3.36 6.06 8.84
CA LEU A 37 3.12 7.25 9.66
C LEU A 37 1.63 7.36 10.02
N ASP A 38 1.35 7.72 11.27
CA ASP A 38 0.01 8.14 11.70
C ASP A 38 -0.48 9.40 10.95
N LEU A 39 -1.65 9.30 10.33
CA LEU A 39 -2.33 10.39 9.62
C LEU A 39 -2.64 11.57 10.56
N ALA A 40 -2.92 11.33 11.84
CA ALA A 40 -3.16 12.38 12.83
C ALA A 40 -1.88 13.20 13.12
N ARG A 41 -0.69 12.58 13.05
CA ARG A 41 0.60 13.30 13.16
C ARG A 41 0.95 14.05 11.88
N ALA A 42 0.59 13.51 10.71
CA ALA A 42 0.68 14.24 9.44
C ALA A 42 -0.27 15.46 9.43
N GLN A 43 -1.50 15.30 9.94
CA GLN A 43 -2.47 16.39 10.09
C GLN A 43 -2.05 17.44 11.13
N ALA A 44 -1.32 17.03 12.16
CA ALA A 44 -0.77 17.94 13.17
C ALA A 44 0.46 18.75 12.69
N GLY A 45 0.87 18.62 11.43
CA GLY A 45 1.94 19.42 10.83
C GLY A 45 3.35 18.95 11.17
N THR A 46 3.54 17.67 11.51
CA THR A 46 4.88 17.10 11.67
C THR A 46 5.53 17.03 10.29
N ARG A 47 6.39 18.00 9.97
CA ARG A 47 7.11 18.05 8.70
C ARG A 47 8.14 16.92 8.64
N PRO A 48 8.22 16.16 7.54
CA PRO A 48 9.37 15.32 7.28
C PRO A 48 10.64 16.18 7.33
N GLY A 49 11.72 15.66 7.91
CA GLY A 49 13.02 16.32 7.81
C GLY A 49 13.42 16.49 6.34
N ALA A 50 14.23 17.49 6.01
CA ALA A 50 14.77 17.63 4.66
C ALA A 50 15.39 16.28 4.21
N GLY A 51 14.90 15.72 3.08
CA GLY A 51 15.33 14.41 2.56
C GLY A 51 14.49 13.19 2.97
N GLN A 52 13.26 13.38 3.48
CA GLN A 52 12.37 12.28 3.87
C GLN A 52 11.06 12.33 3.04
N PRO A 53 10.88 11.48 2.01
CA PRO A 53 9.65 11.51 1.22
C PRO A 53 8.47 10.95 2.02
N LEU A 54 7.39 11.71 2.08
CA LEU A 54 6.06 11.21 2.43
C LEU A 54 5.44 10.66 1.16
N PHE A 55 5.09 9.37 1.12
CA PHE A 55 4.36 8.81 -0.01
C PHE A 55 3.15 7.97 0.42
N LEU A 56 2.20 7.85 -0.50
CA LEU A 56 0.93 7.16 -0.32
C LEU A 56 0.95 5.81 -1.04
N GLN A 57 0.52 4.74 -0.37
CA GLN A 57 0.19 3.47 -1.02
C GLN A 57 -1.34 3.29 -1.08
N ILE A 58 -1.88 3.15 -2.29
CA ILE A 58 -3.25 2.71 -2.58
C ILE A 58 -3.20 1.28 -3.12
N SER A 59 -4.23 0.48 -2.87
CA SER A 59 -4.29 -0.89 -3.38
C SER A 59 -5.72 -1.38 -3.58
N ASP A 60 -5.87 -2.34 -4.52
CA ASP A 60 -7.06 -3.17 -4.73
C ASP A 60 -8.36 -2.32 -4.79
N THR A 61 -8.41 -1.37 -5.73
CA THR A 61 -9.59 -0.52 -5.93
C THR A 61 -10.73 -1.23 -6.62
N HIS A 62 -10.44 -2.29 -7.38
CA HIS A 62 -11.40 -3.13 -8.09
C HIS A 62 -12.55 -2.34 -8.75
N ILE A 63 -12.22 -1.27 -9.46
CA ILE A 63 -13.23 -0.48 -10.17
C ILE A 63 -14.00 -1.39 -11.12
N GLY A 64 -15.34 -1.39 -10.98
CA GLY A 64 -16.23 -2.33 -11.65
C GLY A 64 -16.97 -3.30 -10.71
N PHE A 65 -16.44 -3.54 -9.50
CA PHE A 65 -17.12 -4.36 -8.50
C PHE A 65 -18.38 -3.66 -7.95
N ASN A 66 -19.48 -4.40 -7.86
CA ASN A 66 -20.79 -3.86 -7.46
C ASN A 66 -21.68 -4.86 -6.71
N LYS A 67 -21.09 -5.76 -5.92
CA LYS A 67 -21.80 -6.80 -5.17
C LYS A 67 -21.98 -6.42 -3.70
N ASP A 68 -22.68 -7.27 -2.94
CA ASP A 68 -23.08 -7.01 -1.55
C ASP A 68 -21.94 -6.59 -0.61
N ALA A 69 -20.70 -7.07 -0.85
CA ALA A 69 -19.55 -6.68 -0.04
C ALA A 69 -19.24 -5.18 -0.13
N ASN A 70 -19.46 -4.57 -1.31
CA ASN A 70 -19.46 -3.13 -1.54
C ASN A 70 -20.12 -2.83 -2.90
N PRO A 71 -21.34 -2.27 -2.92
CA PRO A 71 -22.06 -2.00 -4.17
C PRO A 71 -21.52 -0.80 -4.95
N ASP A 72 -20.67 0.04 -4.34
CA ASP A 72 -20.12 1.26 -4.97
C ASP A 72 -18.66 1.50 -4.57
N VAL A 73 -17.76 0.74 -5.19
CA VAL A 73 -16.30 0.87 -5.01
C VAL A 73 -15.74 2.18 -5.59
N ALA A 74 -16.45 2.80 -6.53
CA ALA A 74 -16.06 4.10 -7.06
C ALA A 74 -16.25 5.19 -6.00
N ALA A 75 -17.32 5.12 -5.19
CA ALA A 75 -17.52 6.03 -4.08
C ALA A 75 -16.48 5.86 -2.97
N THR A 76 -16.04 4.63 -2.66
CA THR A 76 -15.00 4.42 -1.65
C THR A 76 -13.63 4.90 -2.11
N LEU A 77 -13.27 4.72 -3.40
CA LEU A 77 -12.09 5.37 -3.96
C LEU A 77 -12.21 6.89 -3.97
N ALA A 78 -13.35 7.46 -4.37
CA ALA A 78 -13.55 8.91 -4.36
C ALA A 78 -13.42 9.52 -2.97
N GLN A 79 -13.94 8.85 -1.93
CA GLN A 79 -13.73 9.24 -0.53
C GLN A 79 -12.26 9.19 -0.15
N THR A 80 -11.54 8.15 -0.59
CA THR A 80 -10.09 8.04 -0.39
C THR A 80 -9.34 9.23 -0.97
N ILE A 81 -9.64 9.58 -2.21
CA ILE A 81 -9.01 10.71 -2.91
C ILE A 81 -9.32 12.04 -2.21
N ALA A 82 -10.57 12.25 -1.81
CA ALA A 82 -10.99 13.49 -1.15
C ALA A 82 -10.22 13.73 0.17
N LEU A 83 -10.03 12.68 0.94
CA LEU A 83 -9.36 12.73 2.23
C LEU A 83 -7.83 12.87 2.09
N VAL A 84 -7.20 12.24 1.09
CA VAL A 84 -5.78 12.50 0.73
C VAL A 84 -5.60 13.96 0.30
N ASN A 85 -6.48 14.46 -0.55
CA ASN A 85 -6.43 15.84 -1.04
C ASN A 85 -6.68 16.90 0.04
N ALA A 86 -7.25 16.50 1.17
CA ALA A 86 -7.50 17.33 2.34
C ALA A 86 -6.34 17.31 3.36
N MET A 87 -5.30 16.50 3.12
CA MET A 87 -4.12 16.47 3.99
C MET A 87 -3.40 17.84 3.99
N PRO A 88 -2.91 18.32 5.16
CA PRO A 88 -2.16 19.57 5.22
C PRO A 88 -0.85 19.53 4.44
N GLU A 89 -0.20 18.37 4.41
CA GLU A 89 0.98 18.08 3.60
C GLU A 89 0.57 17.10 2.50
N THR A 90 0.78 17.49 1.24
CA THR A 90 0.48 16.61 0.10
C THR A 90 1.60 15.56 -0.01
N PRO A 91 1.29 14.26 -0.09
CA PRO A 91 2.30 13.24 -0.38
C PRO A 91 3.08 13.58 -1.64
N ALA A 92 4.38 13.32 -1.64
CA ALA A 92 5.26 13.63 -2.77
C ALA A 92 5.01 12.70 -3.96
N LEU A 93 4.55 11.48 -3.70
CA LEU A 93 4.14 10.52 -4.73
C LEU A 93 3.09 9.56 -4.17
N ALA A 94 2.37 8.90 -5.07
CA ALA A 94 1.47 7.80 -4.78
C ALA A 94 1.90 6.58 -5.57
N ILE A 95 1.81 5.42 -4.95
CA ILE A 95 1.91 4.12 -5.60
C ILE A 95 0.55 3.41 -5.55
N HIS A 96 0.19 2.70 -6.63
CA HIS A 96 -0.93 1.77 -6.64
C HIS A 96 -0.43 0.33 -6.82
N THR A 97 -0.60 -0.50 -5.80
CA THR A 97 -0.08 -1.88 -5.77
C THR A 97 -1.01 -2.91 -6.41
N GLY A 98 -1.57 -2.58 -7.59
CA GLY A 98 -2.39 -3.51 -8.39
C GLY A 98 -3.86 -3.63 -8.00
N ASP A 99 -4.59 -4.40 -8.82
CA ASP A 99 -6.03 -4.57 -8.84
C ASP A 99 -6.79 -3.24 -8.90
N ILE A 100 -6.40 -2.43 -9.89
CA ILE A 100 -7.05 -1.15 -10.18
C ILE A 100 -8.51 -1.39 -10.63
N THR A 101 -8.71 -2.37 -11.51
CA THR A 101 -10.00 -2.78 -12.07
C THR A 101 -10.41 -4.15 -11.54
N HIS A 102 -11.69 -4.53 -11.72
CA HIS A 102 -12.19 -5.81 -11.24
C HIS A 102 -12.17 -6.90 -12.31
N LEU A 103 -12.42 -6.56 -13.58
CA LEU A 103 -12.57 -7.51 -14.69
C LEU A 103 -11.76 -7.10 -15.92
N SER A 104 -10.75 -6.24 -15.75
CA SER A 104 -9.91 -5.71 -16.83
C SER A 104 -10.66 -5.04 -18.00
N LYS A 105 -11.87 -4.53 -17.76
CA LYS A 105 -12.69 -3.99 -18.86
C LYS A 105 -12.30 -2.55 -19.22
N PRO A 106 -12.44 -2.15 -20.51
CA PRO A 106 -12.09 -0.79 -20.93
C PRO A 106 -12.82 0.32 -20.16
N ASP A 107 -14.10 0.14 -19.85
CA ASP A 107 -14.93 1.09 -19.10
C ASP A 107 -14.54 1.18 -17.62
N GLU A 108 -14.16 0.06 -17.00
CA GLU A 108 -13.58 0.02 -15.65
C GLU A 108 -12.27 0.80 -15.59
N PHE A 109 -11.41 0.61 -16.60
CA PHE A 109 -10.14 1.33 -16.74
C PHE A 109 -10.32 2.83 -16.98
N ASP A 110 -11.27 3.22 -17.84
CA ASP A 110 -11.60 4.64 -18.06
C ASP A 110 -12.11 5.28 -16.78
N ARG A 111 -12.99 4.58 -16.06
CA ARG A 111 -13.53 5.07 -14.78
C ARG A 111 -12.43 5.18 -13.72
N ALA A 112 -11.54 4.20 -13.61
CA ALA A 112 -10.42 4.23 -12.69
C ALA A 112 -9.47 5.39 -12.99
N SER A 113 -9.09 5.56 -14.26
CA SER A 113 -8.24 6.67 -14.71
C SER A 113 -8.87 8.03 -14.40
N GLN A 114 -10.18 8.19 -14.66
CA GLN A 114 -10.92 9.40 -14.32
C GLN A 114 -10.88 9.68 -12.82
N LEU A 115 -11.15 8.69 -11.98
CA LEU A 115 -11.14 8.87 -10.52
C LEU A 115 -9.73 9.23 -10.03
N LEU A 116 -8.72 8.44 -10.40
CA LEU A 116 -7.32 8.63 -9.98
C LEU A 116 -6.74 9.97 -10.45
N SER A 117 -7.21 10.52 -11.57
CA SER A 117 -6.83 11.88 -12.00
C SER A 117 -7.25 12.99 -11.03
N GLY A 118 -8.16 12.69 -10.11
CA GLY A 118 -8.57 13.58 -9.03
C GLY A 118 -7.59 13.67 -7.86
N LEU A 119 -6.57 12.80 -7.78
CA LEU A 119 -5.51 12.90 -6.77
C LEU A 119 -4.64 14.14 -7.04
N ARG A 120 -4.41 14.96 -6.00
CA ARG A 120 -3.52 16.13 -6.05
C ARG A 120 -2.04 15.78 -5.86
N VAL A 121 -1.74 14.50 -5.65
CA VAL A 121 -0.39 13.96 -5.54
C VAL A 121 0.31 14.12 -6.90
N PRO A 122 1.53 14.65 -6.98
CA PRO A 122 2.13 15.07 -8.26
C PRO A 122 2.63 13.90 -9.11
N GLU A 123 2.86 12.74 -8.51
CA GLU A 123 3.32 11.53 -9.18
C GLU A 123 2.44 10.33 -8.80
N LEU A 124 2.02 9.55 -9.79
CA LEU A 124 1.32 8.28 -9.60
C LEU A 124 2.07 7.18 -10.33
N HIS A 125 2.52 6.19 -9.57
CA HIS A 125 3.23 5.00 -10.07
C HIS A 125 2.38 3.77 -9.81
N THR A 126 2.27 2.86 -10.77
CA THR A 126 1.38 1.70 -10.63
C THR A 126 2.07 0.41 -11.07
N VAL A 127 1.62 -0.69 -10.50
CA VAL A 127 1.82 -2.06 -11.02
C VAL A 127 0.44 -2.68 -11.24
N PRO A 128 0.27 -3.60 -12.21
CA PRO A 128 -0.99 -4.31 -12.38
C PRO A 128 -1.15 -5.38 -11.29
N GLY A 129 -2.40 -5.65 -10.89
CA GLY A 129 -2.75 -6.90 -10.21
C GLY A 129 -3.35 -7.92 -11.17
N GLU A 130 -3.66 -9.14 -10.71
CA GLU A 130 -4.19 -10.16 -11.61
C GLU A 130 -5.54 -9.77 -12.22
N HIS A 131 -6.35 -8.97 -11.50
CA HIS A 131 -7.64 -8.50 -12.01
C HIS A 131 -7.50 -7.42 -13.09
N ASP A 132 -6.31 -6.85 -13.28
CA ASP A 132 -6.01 -5.87 -14.34
C ASP A 132 -5.56 -6.52 -15.65
N VAL A 133 -5.18 -7.80 -15.61
CA VAL A 133 -4.56 -8.53 -16.74
C VAL A 133 -5.29 -9.84 -17.08
N THR A 134 -6.58 -9.94 -16.71
CA THR A 134 -7.38 -11.17 -16.91
C THR A 134 -7.57 -11.54 -18.39
N ASP A 135 -7.42 -10.59 -19.31
CA ASP A 135 -7.42 -10.82 -20.76
C ASP A 135 -6.11 -11.44 -21.29
N GLY A 136 -5.12 -11.65 -20.42
CA GLY A 136 -3.80 -12.23 -20.68
C GLY A 136 -2.78 -11.26 -21.27
N SER A 137 -3.22 -10.22 -22.00
CA SER A 137 -2.32 -9.23 -22.61
C SER A 137 -2.02 -8.03 -21.71
N GLY A 138 -2.96 -7.70 -20.80
CA GLY A 138 -2.91 -6.47 -20.00
C GLY A 138 -2.97 -5.19 -20.84
N ALA A 139 -3.42 -5.27 -22.10
CA ALA A 139 -3.35 -4.15 -23.05
C ALA A 139 -4.07 -2.90 -22.53
N GLU A 140 -5.23 -3.08 -21.89
CA GLU A 140 -6.01 -1.97 -21.31
C GLU A 140 -5.29 -1.30 -20.13
N TYR A 141 -4.62 -2.08 -19.28
CA TYR A 141 -3.76 -1.59 -18.21
C TYR A 141 -2.59 -0.80 -18.80
N PHE A 142 -1.79 -1.41 -19.67
CA PHE A 142 -0.58 -0.76 -20.20
C PHE A 142 -0.90 0.52 -20.98
N ARG A 143 -2.00 0.55 -21.74
CA ARG A 143 -2.42 1.77 -22.45
C ARG A 143 -2.61 2.99 -21.54
N ARG A 144 -3.09 2.80 -20.30
CA ARG A 144 -3.40 3.90 -19.38
C ARG A 144 -2.35 4.10 -18.28
N PHE A 145 -1.72 3.02 -17.84
CA PHE A 145 -0.88 2.98 -16.66
C PHE A 145 0.55 2.47 -16.94
N GLY A 146 0.84 2.02 -18.16
CA GLY A 146 2.14 1.47 -18.56
C GLY A 146 3.20 2.50 -18.95
N ARG A 147 2.86 3.79 -19.02
CA ARG A 147 3.78 4.83 -19.54
C ARG A 147 5.10 4.90 -18.76
N ALA A 148 5.08 4.69 -17.45
CA ALA A 148 6.28 4.75 -16.62
C ALA A 148 7.32 3.67 -16.95
N SER A 149 6.91 2.57 -17.58
CA SER A 149 7.79 1.50 -18.03
C SER A 149 7.97 1.42 -19.54
N ASP A 150 7.57 2.47 -20.28
CA ASP A 150 7.45 2.42 -21.75
C ASP A 150 6.61 1.22 -22.22
N ASN A 151 5.56 0.89 -21.46
CA ASN A 151 4.69 -0.28 -21.64
C ASN A 151 5.40 -1.64 -21.55
N ARG A 152 6.61 -1.70 -20.97
CA ARG A 152 7.35 -2.96 -20.77
C ARG A 152 6.96 -3.71 -19.50
N GLY A 153 6.26 -3.07 -18.57
CA GLY A 153 5.93 -3.65 -17.27
C GLY A 153 6.71 -3.02 -16.14
N TYR A 154 7.73 -3.72 -15.66
CA TYR A 154 8.57 -3.33 -14.52
C TYR A 154 9.50 -2.16 -14.86
N TYR A 155 9.81 -1.34 -13.85
CA TYR A 155 10.62 -0.12 -13.98
C TYR A 155 11.14 0.34 -12.61
N SER A 156 12.05 1.31 -12.60
CA SER A 156 12.56 1.92 -11.38
C SER A 156 12.67 3.43 -11.53
N PHE A 157 12.69 4.15 -10.42
CA PHE A 157 12.90 5.59 -10.37
C PHE A 157 13.50 6.03 -9.04
N ASP A 158 14.16 7.18 -9.04
CA ASP A 158 14.74 7.77 -7.84
C ASP A 158 13.87 8.95 -7.39
N HIS A 159 13.51 9.00 -6.10
CA HIS A 159 12.79 10.12 -5.52
C HIS A 159 13.35 10.45 -4.13
N ALA A 160 13.79 11.69 -3.93
CA ALA A 160 14.34 12.20 -2.67
C ALA A 160 15.43 11.29 -2.03
N GLY A 161 16.29 10.68 -2.84
CA GLY A 161 17.38 9.81 -2.37
C GLY A 161 16.98 8.37 -2.05
N VAL A 162 15.73 8.00 -2.32
CA VAL A 162 15.21 6.62 -2.24
C VAL A 162 15.07 6.06 -3.65
N HIS A 163 15.45 4.80 -3.83
CA HIS A 163 15.30 4.09 -5.09
C HIS A 163 14.04 3.20 -5.05
N PHE A 164 13.07 3.50 -5.90
CA PHE A 164 11.82 2.76 -6.03
C PHE A 164 11.90 1.79 -7.20
N VAL A 165 11.40 0.58 -7.00
CA VAL A 165 11.41 -0.53 -7.96
C VAL A 165 9.99 -1.09 -8.06
N ALA A 166 9.39 -0.94 -9.23
CA ALA A 166 8.09 -1.50 -9.58
C ALA A 166 8.29 -2.87 -10.24
N LEU A 167 7.82 -3.94 -9.59
CA LEU A 167 7.90 -5.30 -10.13
C LEU A 167 6.51 -5.85 -10.46
N VAL A 168 6.41 -6.58 -11.56
CA VAL A 168 5.17 -7.20 -12.03
C VAL A 168 5.25 -8.72 -11.81
N ASN A 169 4.37 -9.26 -10.97
CA ASN A 169 4.34 -10.69 -10.62
C ASN A 169 3.04 -11.41 -11.01
N VAL A 170 2.19 -10.80 -11.84
CA VAL A 170 0.85 -11.29 -12.17
C VAL A 170 0.67 -11.73 -13.62
N MET A 171 1.66 -11.49 -14.51
CA MET A 171 1.52 -11.79 -15.95
C MET A 171 1.36 -13.28 -16.29
N HIS A 172 1.74 -14.17 -15.38
CA HIS A 172 1.60 -15.61 -15.51
C HIS A 172 0.74 -16.21 -14.39
N PHE A 173 -0.12 -15.38 -13.79
CA PHE A 173 -0.99 -15.80 -12.71
C PHE A 173 -1.89 -16.96 -13.14
N LYS A 174 -2.08 -17.90 -12.21
CA LYS A 174 -3.05 -18.97 -12.31
C LYS A 174 -3.93 -18.89 -11.07
N PRO A 175 -5.23 -19.23 -11.14
CA PRO A 175 -6.07 -19.27 -9.94
C PRO A 175 -5.42 -20.09 -8.82
N ASN A 176 -5.30 -19.50 -7.62
CA ASN A 176 -4.61 -20.05 -6.45
C ASN A 176 -3.10 -20.32 -6.64
N GLY A 177 -2.52 -19.87 -7.74
CA GLY A 177 -1.08 -19.96 -8.02
C GLY A 177 -0.31 -18.83 -7.37
N LEU A 178 0.98 -19.06 -7.17
CA LEU A 178 1.91 -18.00 -6.78
C LEU A 178 2.22 -17.11 -7.98
N GLY A 179 2.51 -15.84 -7.71
CA GLY A 179 3.06 -14.93 -8.70
C GLY A 179 4.46 -15.35 -9.15
N SER A 180 4.95 -14.75 -10.23
CA SER A 180 6.31 -14.96 -10.72
C SER A 180 6.85 -13.72 -11.43
N PHE A 181 8.13 -13.41 -11.22
CA PHE A 181 8.84 -12.34 -11.92
C PHE A 181 9.41 -12.80 -13.27
N GLY A 182 9.97 -14.02 -13.31
CA GLY A 182 10.68 -14.55 -14.48
C GLY A 182 12.11 -14.03 -14.65
N ASP A 183 12.90 -14.78 -15.42
CA ASP A 183 14.35 -14.59 -15.53
C ASP A 183 14.74 -13.21 -16.09
N ASP A 184 14.03 -12.71 -17.10
CA ASP A 184 14.33 -11.42 -17.71
C ASP A 184 14.16 -10.25 -16.73
N GLN A 185 13.09 -10.27 -15.93
CA GLN A 185 12.83 -9.25 -14.93
C GLN A 185 13.82 -9.34 -13.76
N LEU A 186 14.22 -10.54 -13.35
CA LEU A 186 15.24 -10.74 -12.32
C LEU A 186 16.63 -10.29 -12.79
N ALA A 187 16.97 -10.57 -14.05
CA ALA A 187 18.21 -10.08 -14.67
C ALA A 187 18.22 -8.54 -14.79
N TRP A 188 17.09 -7.95 -15.18
CA TRP A 188 16.91 -6.50 -15.18
C TRP A 188 17.09 -5.91 -13.77
N LEU A 189 16.45 -6.50 -12.76
CA LEU A 189 16.57 -6.06 -11.37
C LEU A 189 18.03 -6.08 -10.88
N ALA A 190 18.77 -7.13 -11.24
CA ALA A 190 20.19 -7.22 -10.90
C ALA A 190 21.01 -6.07 -11.54
N GLN A 191 20.70 -5.71 -12.79
CA GLN A 191 21.37 -4.61 -13.50
C GLN A 191 21.01 -3.25 -12.90
N ASP A 192 19.74 -3.02 -12.61
CA ASP A 192 19.20 -1.79 -12.01
C ASP A 192 19.83 -1.51 -10.63
N LEU A 193 19.99 -2.56 -9.82
CA LEU A 193 20.60 -2.46 -8.49
C LEU A 193 22.14 -2.39 -8.50
N ASN A 194 22.81 -2.72 -9.61
CA ASN A 194 24.26 -2.93 -9.63
C ASN A 194 25.04 -1.68 -9.17
N GLY A 195 24.68 -0.50 -9.69
CA GLY A 195 25.34 0.77 -9.39
C GLY A 195 24.95 1.43 -8.05
N ARG A 196 24.01 0.85 -7.30
CA ARG A 196 23.47 1.44 -6.06
C ARG A 196 24.35 1.10 -4.85
N THR A 197 24.62 2.06 -3.98
CA THR A 197 25.41 1.79 -2.75
C THR A 197 24.57 0.99 -1.75
N SER A 198 25.21 0.23 -0.85
CA SER A 198 24.51 -0.48 0.24
C SER A 198 23.74 0.46 1.18
N SER A 199 24.08 1.75 1.22
CA SER A 199 23.36 2.77 1.99
C SER A 199 22.14 3.36 1.28
N THR A 200 21.91 3.02 0.01
CA THR A 200 20.73 3.50 -0.74
C THR A 200 19.47 2.81 -0.19
N PRO A 201 18.47 3.55 0.32
CA PRO A 201 17.19 2.96 0.71
C PRO A 201 16.43 2.45 -0.52
N ILE A 202 15.94 1.22 -0.46
CA ILE A 202 15.20 0.60 -1.57
C ILE A 202 13.73 0.41 -1.19
N VAL A 203 12.82 0.79 -2.08
CA VAL A 203 11.41 0.45 -2.03
C VAL A 203 11.08 -0.44 -3.19
N VAL A 204 10.58 -1.64 -2.91
CA VAL A 204 10.04 -2.53 -3.92
C VAL A 204 8.54 -2.56 -3.76
N PHE A 205 7.80 -2.39 -4.86
CA PHE A 205 6.36 -2.56 -4.84
C PHE A 205 5.90 -3.46 -5.98
N SER A 206 5.00 -4.38 -5.65
CA SER A 206 4.43 -5.40 -6.53
C SER A 206 3.00 -5.70 -6.08
N HIS A 207 2.22 -6.44 -6.85
CA HIS A 207 0.85 -6.75 -6.45
C HIS A 207 0.78 -7.89 -5.43
N MET A 208 1.33 -9.06 -5.79
CA MET A 208 1.34 -10.23 -4.92
C MET A 208 2.50 -10.15 -3.90
N PRO A 209 2.35 -10.73 -2.69
CA PRO A 209 3.41 -10.69 -1.69
C PRO A 209 4.74 -11.32 -2.16
N MET A 210 5.88 -10.71 -1.81
CA MET A 210 7.22 -11.31 -1.98
C MET A 210 7.62 -12.23 -0.81
N TRP A 211 6.70 -12.46 0.12
CA TRP A 211 6.78 -13.49 1.15
C TRP A 211 5.50 -14.32 1.09
N THR A 212 5.62 -15.64 1.05
CA THR A 212 4.44 -16.52 1.05
C THR A 212 3.73 -16.48 2.40
N ILE A 213 2.58 -15.79 2.44
CA ILE A 213 1.71 -15.64 3.61
C ILE A 213 0.82 -16.88 3.75
N TYR A 214 0.19 -17.30 2.64
CA TYR A 214 -0.69 -18.46 2.61
C TYR A 214 -0.77 -19.06 1.19
N GLU A 215 0.06 -20.07 0.95
CA GLU A 215 0.21 -20.72 -0.36
C GLU A 215 -1.11 -21.25 -0.95
N PRO A 216 -2.02 -21.88 -0.19
CA PRO A 216 -3.25 -22.43 -0.77
C PRO A 216 -4.16 -21.40 -1.45
N TRP A 217 -4.01 -20.12 -1.12
CA TRP A 217 -4.76 -19.02 -1.74
C TRP A 217 -3.91 -18.18 -2.70
N GLY A 218 -2.72 -18.67 -3.07
CA GLY A 218 -1.81 -17.93 -3.94
C GLY A 218 -1.25 -16.66 -3.29
N TRP A 219 -1.21 -16.57 -1.95
CA TRP A 219 -0.71 -15.38 -1.27
C TRP A 219 0.82 -15.39 -1.18
N GLY A 220 1.48 -15.24 -2.32
CA GLY A 220 2.93 -15.20 -2.44
C GLY A 220 3.41 -15.17 -3.88
N THR A 221 4.73 -15.03 -4.04
CA THR A 221 5.45 -15.03 -5.32
C THR A 221 6.53 -16.09 -5.25
N GLY A 222 6.51 -17.05 -6.18
CA GLY A 222 7.32 -18.27 -6.08
C GLY A 222 8.82 -18.04 -6.22
N ASP A 223 9.22 -17.13 -7.10
CA ASP A 223 10.61 -16.76 -7.38
C ASP A 223 11.09 -15.51 -6.60
N ALA A 224 10.27 -15.00 -5.66
CA ALA A 224 10.66 -13.89 -4.80
C ALA A 224 11.95 -14.09 -4.01
N PRO A 225 12.34 -15.31 -3.56
CA PRO A 225 13.64 -15.52 -2.92
C PRO A 225 14.83 -15.07 -3.78
N GLN A 226 14.72 -15.11 -5.12
CA GLN A 226 15.78 -14.65 -6.03
C GLN A 226 15.90 -13.12 -6.01
N ALA A 227 14.77 -12.41 -6.10
CA ALA A 227 14.74 -10.95 -5.99
C ALA A 227 15.22 -10.49 -4.60
N LEU A 228 14.76 -11.14 -3.53
CA LEU A 228 15.20 -10.84 -2.16
C LEU A 228 16.70 -11.06 -1.97
N ALA A 229 17.29 -12.06 -2.62
CA ALA A 229 18.75 -12.27 -2.56
C ALA A 229 19.54 -11.07 -3.12
N LEU A 230 19.05 -10.44 -4.19
CA LEU A 230 19.65 -9.22 -4.77
C LEU A 230 19.54 -8.02 -3.81
N LEU A 231 18.45 -7.96 -3.04
CA LEU A 231 18.12 -6.85 -2.14
C LEU A 231 18.83 -6.93 -0.77
N ARG A 232 19.26 -8.12 -0.34
CA ARG A 232 19.89 -8.35 0.98
C ARG A 232 21.10 -7.46 1.28
N ARG A 233 21.78 -6.93 0.26
CA ARG A 233 22.98 -6.08 0.42
C ARG A 233 22.67 -4.64 0.89
N PHE A 234 21.41 -4.18 0.80
CA PHE A 234 21.03 -2.81 1.10
C PHE A 234 20.63 -2.67 2.57
N GLY A 235 21.15 -1.69 3.29
CA GLY A 235 20.89 -1.50 4.72
C GLY A 235 19.42 -1.27 5.08
N SER A 236 18.58 -0.89 4.10
CA SER A 236 17.14 -0.73 4.28
C SER A 236 16.38 -1.07 3.00
N VAL A 237 15.45 -2.02 3.12
CA VAL A 237 14.56 -2.43 2.05
C VAL A 237 13.13 -2.47 2.57
N THR A 238 12.22 -1.83 1.84
CA THR A 238 10.78 -1.89 2.12
C THR A 238 10.07 -2.53 0.94
N VAL A 239 9.31 -3.59 1.20
CA VAL A 239 8.52 -4.31 0.21
C VAL A 239 7.04 -4.05 0.45
N LEU A 240 6.35 -3.55 -0.56
CA LEU A 240 4.95 -3.13 -0.49
C LEU A 240 4.11 -3.96 -1.46
N ASN A 241 2.96 -4.44 -0.99
CA ASN A 241 2.03 -5.18 -1.84
C ASN A 241 0.55 -4.99 -1.47
N GLY A 242 -0.32 -5.45 -2.38
CA GLY A 242 -1.78 -5.50 -2.24
C GLY A 242 -2.26 -6.94 -2.03
N HIS A 243 -3.26 -7.36 -2.82
CA HIS A 243 -3.72 -8.74 -3.04
C HIS A 243 -4.51 -9.37 -1.90
N ILE A 244 -4.04 -9.20 -0.66
CA ILE A 244 -4.60 -9.92 0.50
C ILE A 244 -5.71 -9.14 1.22
N HIS A 245 -5.91 -7.87 0.85
CA HIS A 245 -6.90 -6.94 1.40
C HIS A 245 -6.79 -6.74 2.93
N GLN A 246 -5.61 -6.93 3.49
CA GLN A 246 -5.35 -6.95 4.92
C GLN A 246 -4.03 -6.25 5.24
N ILE A 247 -3.91 -5.76 6.48
CA ILE A 247 -2.63 -5.26 6.99
C ILE A 247 -1.93 -6.42 7.68
N VAL A 248 -0.89 -6.88 7.02
CA VAL A 248 0.12 -7.81 7.49
C VAL A 248 1.47 -7.13 7.32
N SER A 249 2.31 -7.23 8.33
CA SER A 249 3.70 -6.76 8.24
C SER A 249 4.65 -7.77 8.85
N LYS A 250 5.85 -7.83 8.29
CA LYS A 250 6.92 -8.73 8.71
C LYS A 250 8.25 -8.02 8.54
N VAL A 251 9.20 -8.31 9.43
CA VAL A 251 10.60 -7.92 9.26
C VAL A 251 11.43 -9.17 9.12
N GLU A 252 12.30 -9.21 8.11
CA GLU A 252 13.30 -10.27 7.92
C GLU A 252 14.65 -9.62 7.62
N GLY A 253 15.54 -9.61 8.61
CA GLY A 253 16.81 -8.91 8.53
C GLY A 253 16.59 -7.40 8.33
N ASN A 254 17.08 -6.89 7.21
CA ASN A 254 16.97 -5.49 6.74
C ASN A 254 15.76 -5.24 5.83
N VAL A 255 14.93 -6.25 5.59
CA VAL A 255 13.75 -6.15 4.73
C VAL A 255 12.50 -6.04 5.59
N THR A 256 11.71 -5.00 5.36
CA THR A 256 10.39 -4.83 5.98
C THR A 256 9.32 -5.01 4.92
N PHE A 257 8.36 -5.90 5.16
CA PHE A 257 7.23 -6.19 4.29
C PHE A 257 5.97 -5.54 4.84
N HIS A 258 5.20 -4.89 3.98
CA HIS A 258 3.90 -4.33 4.30
C HIS A 258 2.89 -4.66 3.20
N THR A 259 1.70 -5.04 3.66
CA THR A 259 0.54 -5.24 2.80
C THR A 259 -0.48 -4.14 3.07
N ALA A 260 -1.17 -3.71 2.04
CA ALA A 260 -2.24 -2.73 2.13
C ALA A 260 -3.62 -3.39 2.17
N ARG A 261 -4.57 -2.69 2.79
CA ARG A 261 -5.99 -3.00 2.63
C ARG A 261 -6.49 -2.53 1.27
N SER A 262 -7.55 -3.19 0.84
CA SER A 262 -8.35 -2.76 -0.30
C SER A 262 -9.17 -1.52 0.04
N THR A 263 -9.41 -0.70 -0.98
CA THR A 263 -10.43 0.37 -0.93
C THR A 263 -11.80 -0.13 -1.40
N ALA A 264 -11.89 -1.34 -1.95
CA ALA A 264 -13.11 -1.94 -2.49
C ALA A 264 -13.87 -2.77 -1.44
N PHE A 265 -13.29 -3.86 -0.94
CA PHE A 265 -13.94 -4.80 -0.01
C PHE A 265 -12.90 -5.54 0.82
N PRO A 266 -13.21 -6.00 2.05
CA PRO A 266 -12.30 -6.87 2.78
C PRO A 266 -12.33 -8.31 2.25
N GLN A 267 -11.29 -9.08 2.57
CA GLN A 267 -11.25 -10.54 2.41
C GLN A 267 -11.08 -11.23 3.77
N PRO A 268 -11.41 -12.54 3.89
CA PRO A 268 -11.14 -13.31 5.09
C PRO A 268 -9.64 -13.42 5.41
N THR A 269 -9.31 -13.66 6.67
CA THR A 269 -7.94 -14.02 7.09
C THR A 269 -7.55 -15.38 6.53
N ALA A 270 -6.23 -15.60 6.35
CA ALA A 270 -5.67 -16.82 5.77
C ALA A 270 -6.30 -18.10 6.36
N GLY A 271 -6.81 -18.98 5.49
CA GLY A 271 -7.38 -20.27 5.88
C GLY A 271 -8.79 -20.23 6.50
N ASN A 272 -9.38 -19.04 6.66
CA ASN A 272 -10.74 -18.90 7.18
C ASN A 272 -11.74 -18.76 6.05
N GLY A 273 -12.37 -19.87 5.65
CA GLY A 273 -13.39 -19.91 4.60
C GLY A 273 -12.92 -20.61 3.32
N PRO A 274 -13.71 -20.53 2.24
CA PRO A 274 -13.45 -21.31 1.02
C PRO A 274 -12.35 -20.73 0.13
N GLY A 275 -11.90 -19.49 0.39
CA GLY A 275 -10.92 -18.79 -0.44
C GLY A 275 -10.84 -17.29 -0.14
N PRO A 276 -9.97 -16.55 -0.87
CA PRO A 276 -9.82 -15.09 -0.76
C PRO A 276 -10.99 -14.37 -1.46
N VAL A 277 -12.22 -14.61 -1.03
CA VAL A 277 -13.44 -14.05 -1.64
C VAL A 277 -13.88 -12.75 -0.97
N PRO A 278 -14.58 -11.84 -1.66
CA PRO A 278 -15.12 -10.63 -1.06
C PRO A 278 -15.97 -10.95 0.18
N LEU A 279 -15.64 -10.33 1.31
CA LEU A 279 -16.31 -10.55 2.59
C LEU A 279 -17.40 -9.49 2.79
N THR A 280 -18.66 -9.93 2.83
CA THR A 280 -19.78 -9.06 3.23
C THR A 280 -19.80 -8.87 4.73
N VAL A 281 -19.75 -7.61 5.16
CA VAL A 281 -19.82 -7.21 6.57
C VAL A 281 -20.94 -6.20 6.78
N PRO A 282 -21.44 -6.00 8.01
CA PRO A 282 -22.39 -4.94 8.29
C PRO A 282 -21.90 -3.59 7.74
N ARG A 283 -22.78 -2.79 7.14
CA ARG A 283 -22.40 -1.52 6.49
C ARG A 283 -21.60 -0.57 7.40
N ALA A 284 -21.91 -0.57 8.70
CA ALA A 284 -21.19 0.21 9.71
C ALA A 284 -19.76 -0.29 9.99
N GLN A 285 -19.45 -1.54 9.64
CA GLN A 285 -18.12 -2.15 9.75
C GLN A 285 -17.33 -2.08 8.45
N LEU A 286 -17.99 -2.01 7.29
CA LEU A 286 -17.32 -2.02 5.99
C LEU A 286 -16.21 -0.98 5.92
N ALA A 287 -16.54 0.28 6.21
CA ALA A 287 -15.55 1.34 6.13
C ALA A 287 -14.37 1.11 7.12
N LYS A 288 -14.59 0.41 8.26
CA LYS A 288 -13.53 0.05 9.23
C LYS A 288 -12.58 -1.02 8.71
N MET A 289 -12.98 -1.73 7.68
CA MET A 289 -12.24 -2.83 7.07
C MET A 289 -11.67 -2.46 5.70
N LEU A 290 -11.96 -1.24 5.23
CA LEU A 290 -11.34 -0.62 4.07
C LEU A 290 -10.27 0.40 4.53
N GLY A 291 -9.33 0.74 3.64
CA GLY A 291 -8.56 1.98 3.76
C GLY A 291 -7.29 2.00 4.65
N VAL A 292 -6.97 3.20 5.18
CA VAL A 292 -5.70 3.75 5.74
C VAL A 292 -5.16 2.93 6.88
N THR A 293 -3.85 2.77 6.82
CA THR A 293 -3.04 2.37 7.95
C THR A 293 -2.45 3.62 8.60
N THR A 294 -2.85 3.93 9.83
CA THR A 294 -2.16 4.88 10.71
C THR A 294 -1.17 4.14 11.58
N VAL A 295 0.04 4.67 11.76
CA VAL A 295 1.03 4.07 12.67
C VAL A 295 1.41 4.99 13.80
N GLU A 296 0.86 4.66 14.97
CA GLU A 296 1.20 5.28 16.23
C GLU A 296 2.56 4.78 16.72
N PHE A 297 3.50 5.70 16.94
CA PHE A 297 4.72 5.38 17.68
C PHE A 297 4.46 5.61 19.17
N SER A 298 4.41 4.53 19.94
CA SER A 298 4.62 4.64 21.39
C SER A 298 6.10 4.97 21.63
N GLY A 299 6.36 5.86 22.59
CA GLY A 299 7.68 6.46 22.83
C GLY A 299 8.81 5.45 23.04
N ALA A 300 10.05 5.92 22.86
CA ALA A 300 11.27 5.11 22.91
C ALA A 300 11.37 4.20 24.16
N PRO A 301 11.96 3.00 24.04
CA PRO A 301 12.69 2.48 22.88
C PRO A 301 11.75 1.85 21.83
N ALA A 302 12.07 2.09 20.56
CA ALA A 302 11.21 1.79 19.40
C ALA A 302 10.85 0.29 19.30
N ALA A 303 9.68 -0.05 19.81
CA ALA A 303 8.91 -1.20 19.37
C ALA A 303 7.78 -0.64 18.49
N SER A 304 7.84 -0.93 17.19
CA SER A 304 6.73 -0.64 16.29
C SER A 304 5.62 -1.66 16.58
N ALA A 305 4.55 -1.22 17.22
CA ALA A 305 3.32 -2.00 17.32
C ALA A 305 2.31 -1.39 16.34
N LEU A 306 1.85 -2.20 15.39
CA LEU A 306 0.71 -1.85 14.54
C LEU A 306 -0.53 -1.86 15.44
N HIS A 307 -1.16 -0.70 15.60
CA HIS A 307 -2.38 -0.56 16.38
C HIS A 307 -3.55 -0.26 15.44
N ASP A 308 -4.57 -1.11 15.49
CA ASP A 308 -5.84 -0.90 14.81
C ASP A 308 -6.71 0.08 15.62
N ALA A 309 -7.13 1.18 15.00
CA ALA A 309 -8.19 2.04 15.52
C ALA A 309 -9.36 2.08 14.53
N THR A 310 -10.58 2.02 15.06
CA THR A 310 -11.80 1.86 14.26
C THR A 310 -12.42 3.20 13.84
N LEU A 311 -13.26 3.22 12.79
CA LEU A 311 -14.10 4.36 12.39
C LEU A 311 -15.25 4.72 13.36
N ALA A 312 -15.09 4.49 14.66
CA ALA A 312 -16.03 4.96 15.68
C ALA A 312 -15.27 5.68 16.79
#